data_AF-A0A1G0RTW6-F1
#
_entry.id   AF-A0A1G0RTW6-F1
#
_cell.length_a   1.000
_cell.length_b   1.000
_cell.length_c   1.000
_cell.angle_alpha   90.00
_cell.angle_beta   90.00
_cell.angle_gamma   90.00
#
_symmetry.space_group_name_H-M   'P 1'
#
loop_
_entity.id
_entity.type
_entity.pdbx_description
1 polymer ?
#
loop_
_entity_poly.entity_id
_entity_poly.type
_entity_poly.pdbx_seq_one_letter_code
_entity_poly.pdbx_strand_id
1 'polypeptide(L)'
;MLDRFAEQLRKARLKKGVSLQQMAARTRIDFKFLEAIDSGNFSFLPELYVKAFIKQYAKAVDLDEQEIIKKFETAKAGKVIEDDEPKSLLEQKIEISRTKSETEKEKPIPIFDGSALASRMPAKPDETKKKLRILFYAAGVVLAGVIVFFAFINRSSTIVVEELPYEKVLEETKDRYQVQEETEETPANIINPDSLTLQFVNSDSLDSAWVMVIYDDIKKEDFLLYPKNTKTIHAADNFKFTLGNSGVILLRLDNQLLNFDGKRGSVRHYEITRNGIQRLNSPPIVKIE
;
A
#
# COMPACT_ATOMS: atom_id res chain seq x y z
N MET A 1 17.61 -7.13 14.06
CA MET A 1 16.56 -6.42 14.84
C MET A 1 15.27 -6.30 14.05
N LEU A 2 15.34 -5.86 12.80
CA LEU A 2 14.20 -5.90 11.86
C LEU A 2 13.68 -7.32 11.62
N ASP A 3 14.52 -8.35 11.64
CA ASP A 3 14.09 -9.75 11.50
C ASP A 3 13.17 -10.19 12.66
N ARG A 4 13.47 -9.76 13.88
CA ARG A 4 12.64 -10.05 15.05
C ARG A 4 11.30 -9.31 14.97
N PHE A 5 11.30 -8.07 14.49
CA PHE A 5 10.07 -7.31 14.23
C PHE A 5 9.20 -7.99 13.16
N ALA A 6 9.81 -8.41 12.05
CA ALA A 6 9.13 -9.14 10.99
C ALA A 6 8.53 -10.46 11.50
N GLU A 7 9.27 -11.22 12.30
CA GLU A 7 8.77 -12.45 12.92
C GLU A 7 7.59 -12.18 13.87
N GLN A 8 7.56 -11.06 14.61
CA GLN A 8 6.39 -10.68 15.42
C GLN A 8 5.14 -10.44 14.55
N LEU A 9 5.27 -9.67 13.46
CA LEU A 9 4.17 -9.41 12.51
C LEU A 9 3.68 -10.70 11.84
N ARG A 10 4.62 -11.55 11.43
CA ARG A 10 4.34 -12.85 10.83
C ARG A 10 3.60 -13.75 11.81
N LYS A 11 4.05 -13.84 13.07
CA LYS A 11 3.36 -14.61 14.13
C LYS A 11 1.96 -14.10 14.39
N ALA A 12 1.76 -12.78 14.45
CA ALA A 12 0.42 -12.19 14.62
C ALA A 12 -0.53 -12.60 13.48
N ARG A 13 -0.05 -12.54 12.23
CA ARG A 13 -0.80 -12.99 11.05
C ARG A 13 -1.15 -14.48 11.11
N LEU A 14 -0.17 -15.32 11.45
CA LEU A 14 -0.37 -16.77 11.59
C LEU A 14 -1.35 -17.10 12.73
N LYS A 15 -1.31 -16.37 13.85
CA LYS A 15 -2.26 -16.52 14.97
C LYS A 15 -3.70 -16.15 14.56
N LYS A 16 -3.87 -15.23 13.62
CA LYS A 16 -5.16 -14.90 13.00
C LYS A 16 -5.57 -15.87 11.89
N GLY A 17 -4.73 -16.84 11.54
CA GLY A 17 -5.00 -17.83 10.49
C GLY A 17 -5.07 -17.24 9.08
N VAL A 18 -4.47 -16.07 8.85
CA VAL A 18 -4.58 -15.35 7.56
C VAL A 18 -3.37 -15.66 6.68
N SER A 19 -3.60 -16.08 5.43
CA SER A 19 -2.51 -16.29 4.46
C SER A 19 -1.99 -14.98 3.87
N LEU A 20 -0.80 -14.97 3.28
CA LEU A 20 -0.28 -13.79 2.58
C LEU A 20 -1.18 -13.39 1.39
N GLN A 21 -1.79 -14.36 0.72
CA GLN A 21 -2.77 -14.11 -0.36
C GLN A 21 -4.04 -13.42 0.17
N GLN A 22 -4.54 -13.87 1.32
CA GLN A 22 -5.68 -13.21 1.98
C GLN A 22 -5.31 -11.81 2.48
N MET A 23 -4.09 -11.62 2.99
CA MET A 23 -3.59 -10.30 3.35
C MET A 23 -3.53 -9.37 2.14
N ALA A 24 -3.03 -9.84 1.00
CA ALA A 24 -2.98 -9.05 -0.23
C ALA A 24 -4.37 -8.61 -0.67
N ALA A 25 -5.35 -9.51 -0.66
CA ALA A 25 -6.74 -9.20 -0.99
C ALA A 25 -7.37 -8.18 -0.04
N ARG A 26 -7.12 -8.28 1.28
CA ARG A 26 -7.69 -7.39 2.30
C ARG A 26 -7.06 -6.00 2.32
N THR A 27 -5.74 -5.93 2.14
CA THR A 27 -4.97 -4.69 2.29
C THR A 27 -4.74 -3.98 0.96
N ARG A 28 -4.94 -4.67 -0.17
CA ARG A 28 -4.52 -4.23 -1.51
C ARG A 28 -3.00 -3.99 -1.65
N ILE A 29 -2.22 -4.52 -0.71
CA ILE A 29 -0.76 -4.54 -0.83
C ILE A 29 -0.40 -5.76 -1.68
N ASP A 30 0.45 -5.55 -2.69
CA ASP A 30 0.96 -6.64 -3.53
C ASP A 30 1.62 -7.73 -2.66
N PHE A 31 1.35 -8.99 -3.00
CA PHE A 31 1.89 -10.16 -2.33
C PHE A 31 3.41 -10.06 -2.11
N LYS A 32 4.16 -9.57 -3.10
CA LYS A 32 5.63 -9.46 -3.01
C LYS A 32 6.10 -8.54 -1.88
N PHE A 33 5.32 -7.49 -1.57
CA PHE A 33 5.66 -6.56 -0.49
C PHE A 33 5.30 -7.13 0.87
N LEU A 34 4.21 -7.90 0.96
CA LEU A 34 3.86 -8.62 2.19
C LEU A 34 4.86 -9.72 2.50
N GLU A 35 5.35 -10.43 1.47
CA GLU A 35 6.45 -11.40 1.59
C GLU A 35 7.75 -10.72 2.02
N ALA A 36 8.08 -9.55 1.46
CA ALA A 36 9.24 -8.76 1.89
C ALA A 36 9.14 -8.37 3.39
N ILE A 37 7.96 -7.92 3.84
CA ILE A 37 7.71 -7.58 5.25
C ILE A 37 7.89 -8.81 6.16
N ASP A 38 7.31 -9.96 5.79
CA ASP A 38 7.40 -11.21 6.57
C ASP A 38 8.83 -11.77 6.64
N SER A 39 9.65 -11.49 5.63
CA SER A 39 11.05 -11.92 5.55
C SER A 39 12.04 -10.91 6.15
N GLY A 40 11.56 -9.78 6.69
CA GLY A 40 12.41 -8.75 7.28
C GLY A 40 13.09 -7.82 6.29
N ASN A 41 12.75 -7.92 5.00
CA ASN A 41 13.23 -6.98 3.99
C ASN A 41 12.34 -5.74 3.97
N PHE A 42 12.88 -4.61 4.46
CA PHE A 42 12.21 -3.31 4.48
C PHE A 42 12.85 -2.28 3.54
N SER A 43 13.76 -2.70 2.66
CA SER A 43 14.52 -1.82 1.77
C SER A 43 13.92 -1.70 0.36
N PHE A 44 12.79 -2.37 0.12
CA PHE A 44 12.16 -2.50 -1.20
C PHE A 44 11.47 -1.21 -1.69
N LEU A 45 11.18 -0.26 -0.80
CA LEU A 45 10.53 1.02 -1.11
C LEU A 45 11.04 2.13 -0.19
N PRO A 46 10.82 3.41 -0.55
CA PRO A 46 11.07 4.51 0.35
C PRO A 46 10.28 4.35 1.66
N GLU A 47 10.90 4.75 2.75
CA GLU A 47 10.46 4.46 4.12
C GLU A 47 9.01 4.88 4.43
N LEU A 48 8.54 5.99 3.86
CA LEU A 48 7.17 6.45 4.04
C LEU A 48 6.14 5.40 3.59
N TYR A 49 6.40 4.74 2.46
CA TYR A 49 5.54 3.69 1.91
C TYR A 49 5.62 2.41 2.73
N VAL A 50 6.82 2.05 3.19
CA VAL A 50 7.02 0.90 4.07
C VAL A 50 6.22 1.07 5.36
N LYS A 51 6.24 2.26 5.98
CA LYS A 51 5.42 2.55 7.18
C LYS A 51 3.93 2.46 6.89
N ALA A 52 3.47 2.95 5.73
CA ALA A 52 2.06 2.82 5.35
C ALA A 52 1.64 1.35 5.22
N PHE A 53 2.48 0.52 4.60
CA PHE A 53 2.23 -0.92 4.46
C PHE A 53 2.26 -1.65 5.80
N ILE A 54 3.18 -1.31 6.69
CA ILE A 54 3.24 -1.86 8.06
C ILE A 54 1.97 -1.52 8.84
N LYS A 55 1.49 -0.27 8.78
CA LYS A 55 0.22 0.13 9.43
C LYS A 55 -0.95 -0.70 8.91
N GLN A 56 -1.05 -0.82 7.60
CA GLN A 56 -2.17 -1.53 6.98
C GLN A 56 -2.10 -3.05 7.21
N TYR A 57 -0.88 -3.61 7.28
CA TYR A 57 -0.65 -4.99 7.72
C TYR A 57 -1.15 -5.16 9.16
N ALA A 58 -0.69 -4.32 10.08
CA ALA A 58 -1.03 -4.38 11.50
C ALA A 58 -2.55 -4.28 11.72
N LYS A 59 -3.20 -3.32 11.06
CA LYS A 59 -4.65 -3.16 11.06
C LYS A 59 -5.37 -4.43 10.62
N ALA A 60 -4.90 -5.10 9.57
CA ALA A 60 -5.53 -6.31 9.05
C ALA A 60 -5.35 -7.56 9.94
N VAL A 61 -4.46 -7.49 10.94
CA VAL A 61 -4.26 -8.55 11.95
C VAL A 61 -4.64 -8.10 13.36
N ASP A 62 -5.40 -7.01 13.49
CA ASP A 62 -5.89 -6.42 14.74
C ASP A 62 -4.79 -6.02 15.74
N LEU A 63 -3.67 -5.49 15.22
CA LEU A 63 -2.63 -4.84 16.02
C LEU A 63 -2.79 -3.31 16.00
N ASP A 64 -2.34 -2.64 17.05
CA ASP A 64 -2.35 -1.18 17.12
C ASP A 64 -1.35 -0.55 16.14
N GLU A 65 -1.84 0.36 15.29
CA GLU A 65 -1.05 0.98 14.22
C GLU A 65 0.04 1.93 14.74
N GLN A 66 -0.16 2.58 15.89
CA GLN A 66 0.82 3.51 16.45
C GLN A 66 1.93 2.76 17.16
N GLU A 67 1.54 1.74 17.93
CA GLU A 67 2.46 0.88 18.65
C GLU A 67 3.38 0.11 17.72
N ILE A 68 2.83 -0.46 16.63
CA ILE A 68 3.63 -1.24 15.68
C ILE A 68 4.64 -0.37 14.94
N ILE A 69 4.29 0.88 14.63
CA ILE A 69 5.22 1.82 13.98
C ILE A 69 6.32 2.22 14.95
N LYS A 70 5.99 2.45 16.23
CA LYS A 70 7.01 2.69 17.25
C LYS A 70 7.96 1.49 17.40
N LYS A 71 7.43 0.26 17.37
CA LYS A 71 8.24 -0.98 17.36
C LYS A 71 9.14 -1.06 16.12
N PHE A 72 8.64 -0.68 14.94
CA PHE A 72 9.43 -0.61 13.71
C PHE A 72 10.58 0.40 13.78
N GLU A 73 10.33 1.64 14.23
CA GLU A 73 11.39 2.66 14.41
C GLU A 73 12.47 2.18 15.39
N THR A 74 12.04 1.57 16.48
CA THR A 74 12.93 1.05 17.53
C THR A 74 13.82 -0.06 16.97
N ALA A 75 13.22 -1.00 16.21
CA ALA A 75 13.93 -2.08 15.55
C ALA A 75 14.95 -1.56 14.51
N LYS A 76 14.57 -0.55 13.73
CA LYS A 76 15.43 0.09 12.74
C LYS A 76 16.60 0.85 13.38
N ALA A 77 16.38 1.46 14.53
CA ALA A 77 17.41 2.11 15.34
C ALA A 77 18.34 1.11 16.07
N GLY A 78 18.16 -0.20 15.87
CA GLY A 78 18.99 -1.24 16.49
C GLY A 78 18.68 -1.49 17.98
N LYS A 79 17.59 -0.91 18.51
CA LYS A 79 17.20 -1.06 19.92
C LYS A 79 16.35 -2.32 20.11
N VAL A 80 16.44 -2.90 21.31
CA VAL A 80 15.68 -4.12 21.68
C VAL A 80 14.18 -3.85 21.60
N ILE A 81 13.47 -4.72 20.88
CA ILE A 81 12.01 -4.73 20.82
C ILE A 81 11.55 -5.55 22.02
N GLU A 82 10.81 -4.93 22.93
CA GLU A 82 10.15 -5.64 24.03
C GLU A 82 9.01 -6.49 23.44
N ASP A 83 9.01 -7.79 23.73
CA ASP A 83 7.87 -8.66 23.42
C ASP A 83 6.74 -8.35 24.41
N ASP A 84 5.49 -8.39 23.95
CA ASP A 84 4.30 -8.22 24.79
C ASP A 84 4.11 -9.43 25.74
N GLU A 85 5.00 -9.60 26.71
CA GLU A 85 4.66 -10.23 27.98
C GLU A 85 4.01 -9.13 28.86
N PRO A 86 2.94 -9.45 29.61
CA PRO A 86 2.16 -8.46 30.32
C PRO A 86 3.05 -7.71 31.33
N LYS A 87 3.30 -6.43 31.05
CA LYS A 87 3.94 -5.52 32.00
C LYS A 87 3.08 -5.48 33.27
N SER A 88 3.65 -5.99 34.36
CA SER A 88 3.11 -5.86 35.71
C SER A 88 2.70 -4.41 35.97
N LEU A 89 1.51 -4.23 36.53
CA LEU A 89 0.83 -2.96 36.82
C LEU A 89 1.64 -1.99 37.72
N LEU A 90 2.84 -2.37 38.14
CA LEU A 90 3.73 -1.62 39.02
C LEU A 90 4.52 -0.54 38.27
N GLU A 91 4.90 -0.75 37.00
CA GLU A 91 5.68 0.24 36.24
C GLU A 91 4.87 1.51 35.89
N GLN A 92 3.57 1.38 35.64
CA GLN A 92 2.71 2.51 35.24
C GLN A 92 2.50 3.54 36.37
N LYS A 93 2.68 3.15 37.64
CA LYS A 93 2.48 4.05 38.78
C LYS A 93 3.70 4.94 39.07
N ILE A 94 4.87 4.56 38.57
CA ILE A 94 6.13 5.26 38.85
C ILE A 94 6.31 6.49 37.93
N GLU A 95 5.77 6.46 36.72
CA GLU A 95 5.95 7.55 35.74
C GLU A 95 4.99 8.72 35.97
N ILE A 96 3.77 8.45 36.47
CA ILE A 96 2.76 9.48 36.78
C ILE A 96 3.19 10.31 38.02
N SER A 97 3.99 9.73 38.93
CA SER A 97 4.42 10.41 40.16
C SER A 97 5.58 11.40 39.95
N ARG A 98 6.27 11.39 38.79
CA ARG A 98 7.45 12.24 38.57
C ARG A 98 7.18 13.59 37.91
N THR A 99 5.99 13.82 37.36
CA THR A 99 5.72 15.03 36.55
C THR A 99 5.02 16.17 37.31
N LYS A 100 4.71 16.02 38.62
CA LYS A 100 3.91 17.01 39.36
C LYS A 100 4.60 17.68 40.55
N SER A 101 5.90 17.90 40.49
CA SER A 101 6.60 18.68 41.53
C SER A 101 7.70 19.56 40.94
N GLU A 102 7.30 20.72 40.40
CA GLU A 102 8.20 21.86 40.30
C GLU A 102 7.46 23.17 40.60
N THR A 103 7.49 23.49 41.89
CA THR A 103 7.47 24.75 42.63
C THR A 103 7.17 26.06 41.89
N GLU A 104 6.01 26.63 42.20
CA GLU A 104 5.65 28.04 42.05
C GLU A 104 6.36 28.88 43.14
N LYS A 105 7.18 29.86 42.73
CA LYS A 105 7.80 30.86 43.61
C LYS A 105 7.16 32.23 43.35
N GLU A 106 6.43 32.71 44.36
CA GLU A 106 5.76 34.00 44.43
C GLU A 106 6.78 35.15 44.59
N LYS A 107 6.56 36.28 43.90
CA LYS A 107 7.34 37.53 44.05
C LYS A 107 6.55 38.55 44.88
N PRO A 108 7.18 39.32 45.79
CA PRO A 108 6.48 40.29 46.61
C PRO A 108 6.18 41.59 45.87
N ILE A 109 5.08 42.24 46.27
CA ILE A 109 4.55 43.51 45.77
C ILE A 109 5.37 44.68 46.34
N PRO A 110 5.84 45.65 45.53
CA PRO A 110 6.45 46.87 46.07
C PRO A 110 5.38 47.88 46.50
N ILE A 111 5.58 48.46 47.69
CA ILE A 111 4.86 49.61 48.24
C ILE A 111 5.40 50.88 47.56
N PHE A 112 4.50 51.77 47.12
CA PHE A 112 4.85 53.00 46.39
C PHE A 112 4.71 54.22 47.30
N ASP A 113 5.84 54.83 47.64
CA ASP A 113 5.91 56.02 48.47
C ASP A 113 6.04 57.24 47.54
N GLY A 114 4.95 57.99 47.40
CA GLY A 114 4.89 59.17 46.55
C GLY A 114 5.77 60.31 47.06
N SER A 115 6.97 60.44 46.51
CA SER A 115 7.74 61.70 46.54
C SER A 115 8.98 61.59 45.64
N ALA A 116 8.92 62.14 44.43
CA ALA A 116 9.95 63.04 43.94
C ALA A 116 9.55 63.61 42.57
N LEU A 117 9.37 64.91 42.59
CA LEU A 117 8.99 65.80 41.50
C LEU A 117 10.18 66.05 40.57
N ALA A 118 9.91 66.00 39.26
CA ALA A 118 10.50 66.80 38.18
C ALA A 118 12.02 67.10 38.19
N SER A 119 12.71 66.47 37.24
CA SER A 119 13.87 67.05 36.55
C SER A 119 13.73 66.85 35.05
N ARG A 120 13.54 67.96 34.32
CA ARG A 120 13.51 68.02 32.85
C ARG A 120 14.91 67.72 32.30
N MET A 121 14.99 66.89 31.25
CA MET A 121 16.17 66.71 30.40
C MET A 121 15.74 66.51 28.94
N PRO A 122 16.63 66.79 27.96
CA PRO A 122 16.27 67.33 26.65
C PRO A 122 15.80 66.28 25.65
N ALA A 123 15.04 66.74 24.65
CA ALA A 123 14.59 65.93 23.52
C ALA A 123 15.79 65.32 22.76
N LYS A 124 15.96 63.99 22.89
CA LYS A 124 16.87 63.20 22.06
C LYS A 124 16.39 63.24 20.59
N PRO A 125 17.31 63.28 19.61
CA PRO A 125 16.95 63.40 18.21
C PRO A 125 16.26 62.12 17.75
N ASP A 126 14.97 62.24 17.46
CA ASP A 126 14.06 61.44 16.62
C ASP A 126 14.38 59.94 16.37
N GLU A 127 14.99 59.25 17.32
CA GLU A 127 15.28 57.82 17.28
C GLU A 127 13.97 57.02 17.23
N THR A 128 12.92 57.55 17.87
CA THR A 128 11.58 56.99 17.92
C THR A 128 10.97 56.93 16.52
N LYS A 129 11.09 57.97 15.68
CA LYS A 129 10.59 57.92 14.29
C LYS A 129 11.45 57.03 13.39
N LYS A 130 12.74 56.83 13.69
CA LYS A 130 13.59 55.89 12.94
C LYS A 130 13.25 54.44 13.28
N LYS A 131 13.08 54.11 14.58
CA LYS A 131 12.60 52.79 15.04
C LYS A 131 11.17 52.50 14.55
N LEU A 132 10.31 53.51 14.55
CA LEU A 132 8.95 53.38 14.02
C LEU A 132 8.95 53.11 12.52
N ARG A 133 9.79 53.79 11.72
CA ARG A 133 9.96 53.49 10.30
C ARG A 133 10.46 52.06 10.05
N ILE A 134 11.46 51.59 10.81
CA ILE A 134 11.97 50.22 10.69
C ILE A 134 10.86 49.21 11.02
N LEU A 135 10.03 49.48 12.04
CA LEU A 135 8.90 48.65 12.40
C LEU A 135 7.84 48.62 11.28
N PHE A 136 7.56 49.75 10.63
CA PHE A 136 6.66 49.81 9.47
C PHE A 136 7.21 49.04 8.26
N TYR A 137 8.52 49.13 7.96
CA TYR A 137 9.12 48.32 6.90
C TYR A 137 9.09 46.83 7.21
N ALA A 138 9.38 46.43 8.45
CA ALA A 138 9.29 45.03 8.88
C ALA A 138 7.85 44.51 8.78
N ALA A 139 6.86 45.29 9.23
CA ALA A 139 5.45 44.96 9.09
C ALA A 139 5.01 44.87 7.62
N GLY A 140 5.53 45.75 6.75
CA GLY A 140 5.27 45.71 5.32
C GLY A 140 5.85 44.47 4.63
N VAL A 141 7.04 44.03 5.02
CA VAL A 141 7.65 42.78 4.49
C VAL A 141 6.86 41.55 4.95
N VAL A 142 6.43 41.51 6.22
CA VAL A 142 5.57 40.43 6.72
C VAL A 142 4.23 40.43 5.98
N LEU A 143 3.59 41.58 5.81
CA LEU A 143 2.33 41.71 5.08
C LEU A 143 2.48 41.30 3.62
N ALA A 144 3.55 41.72 2.94
CA ALA A 144 3.86 41.29 1.57
C ALA A 144 4.09 39.78 1.50
N GLY A 145 4.79 39.20 2.48
CA GLY A 145 4.97 37.75 2.62
C GLY A 145 3.65 37.00 2.79
N VAL A 146 2.72 37.52 3.60
CA VAL A 146 1.37 36.97 3.77
C VAL A 146 0.56 37.09 2.48
N ILE A 147 0.63 38.23 1.79
CA ILE A 147 -0.04 38.43 0.50
C ILE A 147 0.51 37.46 -0.55
N VAL A 148 1.85 37.29 -0.63
CA VAL A 148 2.48 36.32 -1.53
C VAL A 148 2.12 34.89 -1.14
N PHE A 149 2.09 34.55 0.15
CA PHE A 149 1.67 33.24 0.64
C PHE A 149 0.23 32.93 0.24
N PHE A 150 -0.70 33.87 0.40
CA PHE A 150 -2.09 33.68 -0.04
C PHE A 150 -2.25 33.72 -1.56
N ALA A 151 -1.47 34.53 -2.28
CA ALA A 151 -1.55 34.66 -3.73
C ALA A 151 -0.91 33.50 -4.49
N PHE A 152 0.16 32.89 -3.95
CA PHE A 152 0.96 31.87 -4.64
C PHE A 152 0.99 30.50 -3.94
N ILE A 153 0.99 30.42 -2.60
CA ILE A 153 1.12 29.15 -1.88
C ILE A 153 -0.25 28.56 -1.52
N ASN A 154 -1.25 29.39 -1.21
CA ASN A 154 -2.61 28.94 -0.92
C ASN A 154 -3.46 28.70 -2.18
N ARG A 155 -2.85 28.73 -3.37
CA ARG A 155 -3.44 28.18 -4.61
C ARG A 155 -3.18 26.69 -4.72
N SER A 156 -3.39 25.92 -3.64
CA SER A 156 -3.72 24.52 -3.82
C SER A 156 -5.14 24.49 -4.36
N SER A 157 -5.28 24.32 -5.68
CA SER A 157 -6.55 23.85 -6.22
C SER A 157 -6.84 22.53 -5.52
N THR A 158 -7.72 22.54 -4.53
CA THR A 158 -8.47 21.34 -4.20
C THR A 158 -9.02 20.89 -5.54
N ILE A 159 -8.54 19.75 -6.05
CA ILE A 159 -9.19 19.07 -7.16
C ILE A 159 -10.53 18.66 -6.55
N VAL A 160 -11.50 19.56 -6.59
CA VAL A 160 -12.89 19.17 -6.50
C VAL A 160 -13.07 18.39 -7.78
N VAL A 161 -12.91 17.07 -7.67
CA VAL A 161 -13.46 16.16 -8.66
C VAL A 161 -14.96 16.43 -8.55
N GLU A 162 -15.44 17.37 -9.34
CA GLU A 162 -16.86 17.52 -9.58
C GLU A 162 -17.24 16.21 -10.24
N GLU A 163 -17.78 15.30 -9.43
CA GLU A 163 -18.31 14.05 -9.92
C GLU A 163 -19.40 14.45 -10.92
N LEU A 164 -19.05 14.36 -12.20
CA LEU A 164 -20.01 14.56 -13.26
C LEU A 164 -21.20 13.64 -12.92
N PRO A 165 -22.45 14.17 -12.90
CA PRO A 165 -23.62 13.35 -12.64
C PRO A 165 -23.55 12.09 -13.49
N TYR A 166 -23.90 10.95 -12.91
CA TYR A 166 -23.80 9.66 -13.57
C TYR A 166 -24.44 9.68 -14.97
N GLU A 167 -25.54 10.42 -15.14
CA GLU A 167 -26.20 10.67 -16.42
C GLU A 167 -25.29 11.35 -17.47
N LYS A 168 -24.48 12.34 -17.09
CA LYS A 168 -23.54 12.99 -18.03
C LYS A 168 -22.39 12.07 -18.42
N VAL A 169 -21.89 11.26 -17.49
CA VAL A 169 -20.87 10.25 -17.80
C VAL A 169 -21.47 9.17 -18.70
N LEU A 170 -22.72 8.76 -18.48
CA LEU A 170 -23.46 7.86 -19.36
C LEU A 170 -23.70 8.44 -20.76
N GLU A 171 -24.02 9.73 -20.87
CA GLU A 171 -24.20 10.38 -22.18
C GLU A 171 -22.86 10.54 -22.92
N GLU A 172 -21.81 10.99 -22.23
CA GLU A 172 -20.48 11.13 -22.82
C GLU A 172 -19.83 9.76 -23.13
N THR A 173 -20.17 8.71 -22.37
CA THR A 173 -19.79 7.34 -22.73
C THR A 173 -20.66 6.78 -23.85
N LYS A 174 -21.96 7.09 -23.92
CA LYS A 174 -22.81 6.71 -25.06
C LYS A 174 -22.29 7.24 -26.39
N ASP A 175 -21.71 8.44 -26.42
CA ASP A 175 -21.09 8.97 -27.65
C ASP A 175 -19.68 8.43 -27.91
N ARG A 176 -18.92 8.06 -26.86
CA ARG A 176 -17.66 7.29 -27.00
C ARG A 176 -17.88 5.83 -27.39
N TYR A 177 -19.07 5.30 -27.08
CA TYR A 177 -19.59 4.01 -27.49
C TYR A 177 -20.78 4.21 -28.44
N GLN A 178 -20.71 5.22 -29.31
CA GLN A 178 -21.24 4.99 -30.65
C GLN A 178 -20.32 3.93 -31.21
N VAL A 179 -20.72 2.67 -31.01
CA VAL A 179 -20.36 1.58 -31.89
C VAL A 179 -20.70 2.13 -33.26
N GLN A 180 -19.68 2.64 -33.96
CA GLN A 180 -19.72 2.51 -35.39
C GLN A 180 -20.06 1.04 -35.57
N GLU A 181 -21.24 0.76 -36.10
CA GLU A 181 -21.44 -0.47 -36.87
C GLU A 181 -20.50 -0.38 -38.08
N GLU A 182 -19.19 -0.27 -37.83
CA GLU A 182 -18.24 -1.04 -38.57
C GLU A 182 -18.78 -2.44 -38.42
N THR A 183 -19.27 -2.94 -39.55
CA THR A 183 -19.47 -4.34 -39.77
C THR A 183 -18.09 -4.96 -39.53
N GLU A 184 -17.74 -5.18 -38.26
CA GLU A 184 -16.81 -6.22 -37.87
C GLU A 184 -17.53 -7.50 -38.30
N GLU A 185 -17.42 -7.77 -39.60
CA GLU A 185 -17.10 -9.12 -40.02
C GLU A 185 -16.05 -9.57 -39.03
N THR A 186 -16.50 -10.38 -38.06
CA THR A 186 -15.63 -11.15 -37.20
C THR A 186 -14.63 -11.74 -38.19
N PRO A 187 -13.33 -11.36 -38.20
CA PRO A 187 -12.40 -12.10 -39.02
C PRO A 187 -12.54 -13.48 -38.44
N ALA A 188 -13.13 -14.39 -39.24
CA ALA A 188 -13.41 -15.75 -38.84
C ALA A 188 -12.20 -16.16 -38.05
N ASN A 189 -12.44 -16.41 -36.76
CA ASN A 189 -11.47 -16.83 -35.78
C ASN A 189 -10.44 -17.64 -36.57
N ILE A 190 -9.23 -17.11 -36.82
CA ILE A 190 -8.19 -17.90 -37.47
C ILE A 190 -7.75 -18.84 -36.36
N ILE A 191 -8.63 -19.78 -36.04
CA ILE A 191 -8.34 -21.06 -35.48
C ILE A 191 -7.43 -21.62 -36.56
N ASN A 192 -6.12 -21.37 -36.38
CA ASN A 192 -5.15 -22.25 -37.00
C ASN A 192 -5.65 -23.64 -36.62
N PRO A 193 -6.04 -24.50 -37.57
CA PRO A 193 -6.66 -25.79 -37.26
C PRO A 193 -5.74 -26.66 -36.38
N ASP A 194 -4.46 -26.31 -36.34
CA ASP A 194 -3.42 -26.94 -35.53
C ASP A 194 -3.19 -26.27 -34.14
N SER A 195 -3.90 -25.20 -33.79
CA SER A 195 -3.71 -24.51 -32.51
C SER A 195 -4.49 -25.19 -31.38
N LEU A 196 -3.77 -25.58 -30.32
CA LEU A 196 -4.34 -26.05 -29.06
C LEU A 196 -5.05 -24.91 -28.32
N THR A 197 -6.19 -25.22 -27.70
CA THR A 197 -6.96 -24.27 -26.88
C THR A 197 -7.01 -24.72 -25.43
N LEU A 198 -6.33 -23.99 -24.54
CA LEU A 198 -6.34 -24.26 -23.09
C LEU A 198 -7.22 -23.26 -22.35
N GLN A 199 -8.17 -23.77 -21.58
CA GLN A 199 -9.03 -22.99 -20.68
C GLN A 199 -8.65 -23.26 -19.22
N PHE A 200 -8.41 -22.19 -18.48
CA PHE A 200 -8.31 -22.18 -17.03
C PHE A 200 -9.64 -21.72 -16.47
N VAL A 201 -10.35 -22.59 -15.77
CA VAL A 201 -11.67 -22.31 -15.19
C VAL A 201 -11.54 -22.32 -13.68
N ASN A 202 -11.90 -21.23 -13.00
CA ASN A 202 -12.02 -21.22 -11.55
C ASN A 202 -13.46 -21.55 -11.16
N SER A 203 -13.69 -22.78 -10.70
CA SER A 203 -15.03 -23.23 -10.29
C SER A 203 -15.43 -22.80 -8.87
N ASP A 204 -14.51 -22.24 -8.09
CA ASP A 204 -14.76 -21.83 -6.71
C ASP A 204 -15.59 -20.54 -6.65
N SER A 205 -16.17 -20.24 -5.48
CA SER A 205 -16.98 -19.04 -5.24
C SER A 205 -16.29 -17.98 -4.39
N LEU A 206 -15.17 -18.30 -3.76
CA LEU A 206 -14.50 -17.46 -2.77
C LEU A 206 -13.03 -17.24 -3.11
N ASP A 207 -12.34 -18.31 -3.48
CA ASP A 207 -10.89 -18.30 -3.63
C ASP A 207 -10.45 -18.01 -5.07
N SER A 208 -9.46 -17.13 -5.21
CA SER A 208 -8.76 -16.90 -6.48
C SER A 208 -7.57 -17.87 -6.63
N ALA A 209 -7.09 -18.03 -7.86
CA ALA A 209 -5.88 -18.77 -8.14
C ALA A 209 -4.93 -17.96 -9.01
N TRP A 210 -3.65 -17.93 -8.66
CA TRP A 210 -2.65 -17.29 -9.49
C TRP A 210 -2.20 -18.27 -10.58
N VAL A 211 -2.09 -17.79 -11.81
CA VAL A 211 -1.68 -18.58 -12.96
C VAL A 211 -0.52 -17.85 -13.62
N MET A 212 0.58 -18.56 -13.84
CA MET A 212 1.63 -18.15 -14.77
C MET A 212 1.73 -19.21 -15.85
N VAL A 213 1.68 -18.80 -17.10
CA VAL A 213 1.67 -19.70 -18.25
C VAL A 213 2.67 -19.21 -19.29
N ILE A 214 3.46 -20.15 -19.77
CA ILE A 214 4.35 -20.03 -20.89
C ILE A 214 3.75 -20.89 -22.00
N TYR A 215 3.72 -20.38 -23.22
CA TYR A 215 3.17 -21.10 -24.36
C TYR A 215 4.00 -20.83 -25.62
N ASP A 216 4.03 -21.82 -26.50
CA ASP A 216 4.95 -21.89 -27.64
C ASP A 216 6.44 -21.76 -27.21
N ASP A 217 6.79 -22.11 -25.96
CA ASP A 217 8.09 -21.90 -25.31
C ASP A 217 8.61 -20.44 -25.21
N ILE A 218 7.96 -19.48 -25.87
CA ILE A 218 8.44 -18.08 -26.00
C ILE A 218 7.53 -17.03 -25.37
N LYS A 219 6.21 -17.25 -25.36
CA LYS A 219 5.26 -16.27 -24.82
C LYS A 219 4.98 -16.58 -23.36
N LYS A 220 4.89 -15.55 -22.52
CA LYS A 220 4.61 -15.67 -21.10
C LYS A 220 3.52 -14.70 -20.68
N GLU A 221 2.58 -15.18 -19.89
CA GLU A 221 1.52 -14.38 -19.25
C GLU A 221 1.36 -14.83 -17.80
N ASP A 222 1.08 -13.89 -16.91
CA ASP A 222 0.72 -14.15 -15.53
C ASP A 222 -0.51 -13.34 -15.12
N PHE A 223 -1.44 -13.98 -14.41
CA PHE A 223 -2.70 -13.38 -14.03
C PHE A 223 -3.29 -14.02 -12.77
N LEU A 224 -4.19 -13.27 -12.12
CA LEU A 224 -5.02 -13.78 -11.04
C LEU A 224 -6.38 -14.21 -11.61
N LEU A 225 -6.69 -15.50 -11.51
CA LEU A 225 -7.97 -16.06 -11.92
C LEU A 225 -8.97 -15.97 -10.75
N TYR A 226 -9.82 -14.95 -10.80
CA TYR A 226 -10.88 -14.71 -9.83
C TYR A 226 -11.94 -15.83 -9.80
N PRO A 227 -12.71 -15.96 -8.70
CA PRO A 227 -13.79 -16.95 -8.60
C PRO A 227 -14.78 -16.83 -9.75
N LYS A 228 -15.29 -17.98 -10.23
CA LYS A 228 -16.28 -18.10 -11.32
C LYS A 228 -15.85 -17.50 -12.67
N ASN A 229 -14.57 -17.17 -12.85
CA ASN A 229 -14.03 -16.70 -14.12
C ASN A 229 -13.31 -17.83 -14.88
N THR A 230 -13.20 -17.59 -16.19
CA THR A 230 -12.47 -18.44 -17.13
C THR A 230 -11.50 -17.59 -17.92
N LYS A 231 -10.30 -18.12 -18.18
CA LYS A 231 -9.33 -17.56 -19.11
C LYS A 231 -8.99 -18.60 -20.16
N THR A 232 -9.01 -18.21 -21.44
CA THR A 232 -8.67 -19.07 -22.57
C THR A 232 -7.39 -18.58 -23.23
N ILE A 233 -6.51 -19.51 -23.60
CA ILE A 233 -5.24 -19.23 -24.29
C ILE A 233 -5.08 -20.23 -25.43
N HIS A 234 -4.56 -19.74 -26.56
CA HIS A 234 -4.30 -20.53 -27.76
C HIS A 234 -2.80 -20.62 -28.01
N ALA A 235 -2.31 -21.81 -28.38
CA ALA A 235 -0.89 -22.08 -28.63
C ALA A 235 -0.73 -23.16 -29.69
N ALA A 236 0.33 -23.11 -30.49
CA ALA A 236 0.59 -24.12 -31.52
C ALA A 236 1.10 -25.45 -30.92
N ASP A 237 2.03 -25.37 -29.96
CA ASP A 237 2.82 -26.54 -29.57
C ASP A 237 2.52 -27.04 -28.16
N ASN A 238 2.71 -26.17 -27.16
CA ASN A 238 2.66 -26.56 -25.76
C ASN A 238 2.23 -25.41 -24.84
N PHE A 239 1.83 -25.79 -23.64
CA PHE A 239 1.64 -24.89 -22.50
C PHE A 239 2.46 -25.42 -21.33
N LYS A 240 3.24 -24.55 -20.68
CA LYS A 240 3.92 -24.82 -19.42
C LYS A 240 3.47 -23.80 -18.40
N PHE A 241 2.93 -24.23 -17.28
CA PHE A 241 2.32 -23.29 -16.35
C PHE A 241 2.55 -23.65 -14.88
N THR A 242 2.41 -22.63 -14.05
CA THR A 242 2.38 -22.70 -12.60
C THR A 242 1.02 -22.24 -12.10
N LEU A 243 0.39 -23.07 -11.29
CA LEU A 243 -0.88 -22.80 -10.64
C LEU A 243 -0.67 -22.60 -9.14
N GLY A 244 -0.87 -21.38 -8.67
CA GLY A 244 -1.00 -21.06 -7.25
C GLY A 244 -2.45 -21.29 -6.79
N ASN A 245 -2.63 -21.94 -5.65
CA ASN A 245 -3.94 -22.45 -5.21
C ASN A 245 -4.57 -23.41 -6.24
N SER A 246 -3.77 -24.33 -6.78
CA SER A 246 -4.14 -25.24 -7.86
C SER A 246 -5.46 -26.03 -7.67
N GLY A 247 -5.92 -26.22 -6.43
CA GLY A 247 -7.13 -27.00 -6.12
C GLY A 247 -8.46 -26.33 -6.47
N VAL A 248 -8.47 -25.06 -6.91
CA VAL A 248 -9.71 -24.38 -7.37
C VAL A 248 -9.81 -24.26 -8.89
N ILE A 249 -8.74 -24.65 -9.60
CA ILE A 249 -8.66 -24.58 -11.05
C ILE A 249 -9.10 -25.90 -11.66
N LEU A 250 -9.92 -25.80 -12.71
CA LEU A 250 -10.17 -26.86 -13.67
C LEU A 250 -9.51 -26.47 -14.99
N LEU A 251 -8.91 -27.44 -15.67
CA LEU A 251 -8.25 -27.23 -16.96
C LEU A 251 -9.04 -27.93 -18.06
N ARG A 252 -9.25 -27.25 -19.19
CA ARG A 252 -9.82 -27.88 -20.39
C ARG A 252 -8.90 -27.66 -21.58
N LEU A 253 -8.50 -28.72 -22.25
CA LEU A 253 -7.78 -28.65 -23.52
C LEU A 253 -8.74 -29.05 -24.64
N ASP A 254 -8.93 -28.17 -25.62
CA ASP A 254 -9.84 -28.39 -26.75
C ASP A 254 -11.24 -28.85 -26.29
N ASN A 255 -11.76 -28.13 -25.28
CA ASN A 255 -13.01 -28.42 -24.57
C ASN A 255 -13.07 -29.74 -23.78
N GLN A 256 -12.01 -30.54 -23.76
CA GLN A 256 -11.93 -31.75 -22.94
C GLN A 256 -11.37 -31.44 -21.55
N LEU A 257 -12.09 -31.84 -20.50
CA LEU A 257 -11.63 -31.68 -19.12
C LEU A 257 -10.38 -32.54 -18.88
N LEU A 258 -9.30 -31.90 -18.44
CA LEU A 258 -8.08 -32.58 -18.06
C LEU A 258 -8.11 -33.02 -16.60
N ASN A 259 -7.65 -34.24 -16.36
CA ASN A 259 -7.41 -34.72 -15.01
C ASN A 259 -6.01 -34.31 -14.55
N PHE A 260 -5.92 -33.57 -13.45
CA PHE A 260 -4.66 -33.23 -12.82
C PHE A 260 -4.82 -33.17 -11.30
N ASP A 261 -3.74 -33.49 -10.59
CA ASP A 261 -3.72 -33.47 -9.12
C ASP A 261 -3.60 -32.03 -8.59
N GLY A 262 -4.70 -31.27 -8.56
CA GLY A 262 -4.76 -29.95 -7.93
C GLY A 262 -4.91 -30.03 -6.40
N LYS A 263 -4.29 -29.13 -5.64
CA LYS A 263 -4.46 -29.04 -4.18
C LYS A 263 -4.65 -27.59 -3.73
N ARG A 264 -5.66 -27.34 -2.90
CA ARG A 264 -5.92 -26.00 -2.33
C ARG A 264 -4.70 -25.50 -1.56
N GLY A 265 -4.42 -24.20 -1.70
CA GLY A 265 -3.28 -23.52 -1.10
C GLY A 265 -1.90 -23.99 -1.58
N SER A 266 -1.83 -24.92 -2.54
CA SER A 266 -0.57 -25.48 -3.03
C SER A 266 -0.24 -24.96 -4.42
N VAL A 267 1.06 -24.73 -4.65
CA VAL A 267 1.61 -24.39 -5.96
C VAL A 267 1.96 -25.68 -6.71
N ARG A 268 1.56 -25.78 -7.97
CA ARG A 268 1.88 -26.93 -8.83
C ARG A 268 2.25 -26.49 -10.24
N HIS A 269 3.09 -27.29 -10.90
CA HIS A 269 3.63 -26.99 -12.22
C HIS A 269 3.29 -28.12 -13.18
N TYR A 270 2.93 -27.78 -14.41
CA TYR A 270 2.54 -28.74 -15.44
C TYR A 270 2.99 -28.30 -16.82
N GLU A 271 3.13 -29.28 -17.69
CA GLU A 271 3.27 -29.13 -19.13
C GLU A 271 2.09 -29.85 -19.80
N ILE A 272 1.48 -29.20 -20.78
CA ILE A 272 0.45 -29.75 -21.64
C ILE A 272 0.95 -29.68 -23.08
N THR A 273 0.84 -30.81 -23.77
CA THR A 273 1.02 -30.93 -25.22
C THR A 273 -0.18 -31.66 -25.81
N ARG A 274 -0.22 -31.85 -27.13
CA ARG A 274 -1.21 -32.74 -27.80
C ARG A 274 -1.21 -34.18 -27.23
N ASN A 275 -0.09 -34.62 -26.63
CA ASN A 275 0.05 -35.97 -26.10
C ASN A 275 -0.50 -36.10 -24.66
N GLY A 276 -0.90 -35.00 -24.03
CA GLY A 276 -1.48 -34.99 -22.69
C GLY A 276 -0.76 -34.06 -21.72
N ILE A 277 -1.06 -34.25 -20.44
CA ILE A 277 -0.58 -33.44 -19.33
C ILE A 277 0.50 -34.18 -18.52
N GLN A 278 1.60 -33.49 -18.20
CA GLN A 278 2.67 -33.99 -17.35
C GLN A 278 2.93 -33.01 -16.20
N ARG A 279 3.17 -33.55 -15.00
CA ARG A 279 3.56 -32.73 -13.85
C ARG A 279 5.06 -32.40 -13.90
N LEU A 280 5.40 -31.15 -13.65
CA LEU A 280 6.78 -30.67 -13.53
C LEU A 280 7.17 -30.56 -12.05
N ASN A 281 8.45 -30.81 -11.75
CA ASN A 281 9.00 -30.73 -10.39
C ASN A 281 9.49 -29.33 -10.00
N SER A 282 9.60 -28.43 -10.97
CA SER A 282 10.07 -27.05 -10.81
C SER A 282 9.22 -26.09 -11.64
N PRO A 283 9.22 -24.79 -11.31
CA PRO A 283 8.58 -23.79 -12.15
C PRO A 283 9.14 -23.80 -13.57
N PRO A 284 8.29 -23.65 -14.61
CA PRO A 284 8.76 -23.55 -15.97
C PRO A 284 9.41 -22.19 -16.23
N ILE A 285 10.42 -22.21 -17.10
CA ILE A 285 11.24 -21.05 -17.47
C ILE A 285 11.11 -20.87 -18.98
N VAL A 286 11.07 -19.62 -19.44
CA VAL A 286 11.09 -19.29 -20.88
C VAL A 286 12.44 -19.73 -21.45
N LYS A 287 12.44 -20.44 -22.59
CA LYS A 287 13.69 -20.76 -23.27
C LYS A 287 14.26 -19.46 -23.85
N ILE A 288 15.49 -19.14 -23.48
CA ILE A 288 16.27 -18.09 -24.14
C ILE A 288 17.12 -18.83 -25.16
N GLU A 289 16.81 -18.69 -26.45
CA GLU A 289 17.68 -19.13 -27.54
C GLU A 289 18.88 -18.18 -27.71
#